data_AF-A0A3D5WDC8-F1
#
_entry.id   AF-A0A3D5WDC8-F1
#
_cell.length_a   1.000
_cell.length_b   1.000
_cell.length_c   1.000
_cell.angle_alpha   90.00
_cell.angle_beta   90.00
_cell.angle_gamma   90.00
#
_symmetry.space_group_name_H-M   'P 1'
#
loop_
_entity.id
_entity.type
_entity.pdbx_description
1 polymer ?
#
loop_
_entity_poly.entity_id
_entity_poly.type
_entity_poly.pdbx_seq_one_letter_code
_entity_poly.pdbx_strand_id
1 'polypeptide(L)' 'MYDLSGKVALVTGSSMGLGRAFALDLARAGASVVVIEVDGVVKTIFLSFLDAVPGEERVAEG' A
#
# COMPACT_ATOMS: atom_id res chain seq x y z
N MET A 1 -6.86 -8.46 -14.96
CA MET A 1 -6.99 -7.40 -13.94
C MET A 1 -7.56 -6.17 -14.64
N TYR A 2 -8.42 -5.38 -13.97
CA TYR A 2 -9.04 -4.18 -14.54
C TYR A 2 -8.03 -3.05 -14.69
N ASP A 3 -8.21 -2.16 -15.67
CA ASP A 3 -7.45 -0.91 -15.77
C ASP A 3 -8.05 0.12 -14.79
N LEU A 4 -7.21 0.60 -13.88
CA LEU A 4 -7.56 1.59 -12.85
C LEU A 4 -6.83 2.92 -13.06
N SER A 5 -6.27 3.14 -14.24
CA SER A 5 -5.62 4.39 -14.61
C SER A 5 -6.51 5.61 -14.32
N GLY A 6 -5.94 6.60 -13.62
CA GLY A 6 -6.66 7.81 -13.22
C GLY A 6 -7.65 7.63 -12.06
N LYS A 7 -7.69 6.45 -11.41
CA LYS A 7 -8.44 6.24 -10.17
C LYS A 7 -7.55 6.38 -8.96
N VAL A 8 -8.17 6.74 -7.83
CA VAL A 8 -7.53 6.78 -6.51
C VAL A 8 -8.14 5.67 -5.65
N ALA A 9 -7.29 4.86 -5.02
CA ALA A 9 -7.70 3.81 -4.10
C ALA A 9 -7.15 4.08 -2.69
N LEU A 10 -8.00 3.92 -1.67
CA LEU A 10 -7.62 4.01 -0.27
C LEU A 10 -7.61 2.61 0.34
N VAL A 11 -6.47 2.21 0.92
CA VAL A 11 -6.31 0.89 1.55
C VAL A 11 -5.94 1.05 3.03
N THR A 12 -6.76 0.47 3.90
CA THR A 12 -6.48 0.36 5.34
C THR A 12 -5.89 -1.03 5.66
N GLY A 13 -5.09 -1.17 6.71
CA GLY A 13 -4.49 -2.46 7.07
C GLY A 13 -3.43 -2.94 6.06
N SER A 14 -2.73 -2.00 5.43
CA SER A 14 -1.79 -2.23 4.32
C SER A 14 -0.36 -2.69 4.72
N SER A 15 -0.04 -2.70 6.01
CA SER A 15 1.28 -3.04 6.55
C SER A 15 1.68 -4.48 6.23
N MET A 16 0.70 -5.39 6.15
CA MET A 16 0.95 -6.80 5.88
C MET A 16 -0.22 -7.54 5.23
N GLY A 17 0.00 -8.82 4.95
CA GLY A 17 -1.06 -9.75 4.54
C GLY A 17 -1.83 -9.28 3.30
N LEU A 18 -3.15 -9.41 3.35
CA LEU A 18 -4.04 -9.09 2.24
C LEU A 18 -4.07 -7.59 1.91
N GLY A 19 -4.02 -6.71 2.91
CA GLY A 19 -4.03 -5.27 2.66
C GLY A 19 -2.81 -4.82 1.86
N ARG A 20 -1.63 -5.35 2.18
CA ARG A 20 -0.42 -5.13 1.37
C ARG A 20 -0.57 -5.68 -0.04
N ALA A 21 -1.05 -6.92 -0.18
CA ALA A 21 -1.24 -7.53 -1.50
C ALA A 21 -2.20 -6.72 -2.37
N PHE A 22 -3.33 -6.28 -1.82
CA PHE A 22 -4.29 -5.46 -2.55
C PHE A 22 -3.73 -4.08 -2.90
N ALA A 23 -3.00 -3.41 -2.01
CA ALA A 23 -2.37 -2.13 -2.33
C ALA A 23 -1.41 -2.24 -3.53
N LEU A 24 -0.61 -3.31 -3.57
CA LEU A 24 0.32 -3.58 -4.68
C LEU A 24 -0.43 -3.89 -5.98
N ASP A 25 -1.45 -4.73 -5.91
CA ASP A 25 -2.23 -5.12 -7.09
C ASP A 25 -3.05 -3.94 -7.64
N LEU A 26 -3.65 -3.12 -6.79
CA LEU A 26 -4.34 -1.89 -7.20
C LEU A 26 -3.39 -0.91 -7.86
N ALA A 27 -2.18 -0.75 -7.32
CA ALA A 27 -1.18 0.10 -7.93
C ALA A 27 -0.78 -0.46 -9.31
N ARG A 28 -0.49 -1.77 -9.42
CA ARG A 28 -0.12 -2.43 -10.69
C ARG A 28 -1.21 -2.30 -11.75
N ALA A 29 -2.46 -2.19 -11.33
CA ALA A 29 -3.60 -1.90 -12.19
C ALA A 29 -3.65 -0.46 -12.74
N GLY A 30 -2.80 0.44 -12.24
CA GLY A 30 -2.72 1.85 -12.66
C GLY A 30 -3.36 2.84 -11.68
N ALA A 31 -3.86 2.41 -10.52
CA ALA A 31 -4.42 3.32 -9.53
C ALA A 31 -3.32 4.08 -8.77
N SER A 32 -3.62 5.33 -8.38
CA SER A 32 -2.88 6.02 -7.31
C SER A 32 -3.37 5.49 -5.96
N VAL A 33 -2.48 4.92 -5.15
CA VAL A 33 -2.88 4.24 -3.91
C VAL A 33 -2.43 5.03 -2.69
N VAL A 34 -3.39 5.33 -1.80
CA VAL A 34 -3.15 5.87 -0.46
C VAL A 34 -3.28 4.72 0.53
N VAL A 35 -2.33 4.60 1.44
CA VAL A 35 -2.36 3.58 2.48
C VAL A 35 -2.36 4.18 3.88
N ILE A 36 -3.15 3.57 4.77
CA ILE A 36 -3.34 4.01 6.16
C ILE A 36 -3.17 2.84 7.13
N GLU A 37 -2.48 3.10 8.23
CA GLU A 37 -2.34 2.19 9.38
C GLU A 37 -2.64 2.89 10.71
N VAL A 38 -2.88 2.06 11.73
CA VAL A 38 -3.27 2.45 13.09
C VAL A 38 -2.24 3.35 13.80
N ASP A 39 -1.00 3.31 13.36
CA ASP A 39 0.13 4.15 13.79
C ASP A 39 -0.05 5.63 13.41
N GLY A 40 -1.10 5.95 12.65
CA GLY A 40 -1.39 7.30 12.16
C GLY A 40 -0.50 7.75 10.99
N VAL A 41 0.35 6.85 10.49
CA VAL A 41 1.23 7.14 9.36
C VAL A 41 0.47 6.89 8.05
N VAL A 42 0.13 7.98 7.35
CA VAL A 42 -0.43 7.91 6.00
C VAL A 42 0.72 7.94 4.99
N LYS A 43 0.82 6.91 4.15
CA LYS A 43 1.79 6.85 3.04
C LYS A 43 1.04 6.83 1.72
N THR A 44 1.53 7.56 0.74
CA THR A 44 1.03 7.48 -0.64
C THR A 44 2.02 6.69 -1.47
N ILE A 45 1.53 5.71 -2.21
CA ILE A 45 2.34 4.82 -3.03
C ILE A 45 2.08 5.13 -4.50
N PHE A 46 3.15 5.43 -5.23
CA PHE A 46 3.16 5.47 -6.69
C PHE A 46 3.96 4.29 -7.22
N LEU A 47 3.60 3.76 -8.38
CA LEU A 47 4.25 2.57 -8.94
C LEU A 47 5.76 2.73 -9.12
N SER A 48 6.21 3.95 -9.43
CA SER A 48 7.63 4.29 -9.53
C SER A 48 8.39 4.24 -8.20
N PHE A 49 7.70 4.10 -7.06
CA PHE A 49 8.25 4.06 -5.71
C PHE A 49 8.07 2.71 -5.00
N LEU A 50 7.50 1.70 -5.66
CA LEU A 50 7.16 0.41 -5.03
C LEU A 50 8.38 -0.39 -4.56
N ASP A 51 9.53 -0.21 -5.22
CA ASP A 51 10.78 -0.88 -4.87
C ASP A 51 11.45 -0.31 -3.61
N ALA A 52 10.91 0.78 -3.05
CA ALA A 52 11.54 1.56 -1.98
C ALA A 52 10.73 1.60 -0.67
N VAL A 53 9.71 0.77 -0.48
CA VAL A 53 9.03 0.63 0.82
C VAL A 53 9.51 -0.66 1.49
N PRO A 54 10.53 -0.60 2.38
CA PRO A 54 10.89 -1.74 3.20
C PRO A 54 9.65 -2.15 4.00
N GLY A 55 9.36 -3.45 4.05
CA GLY A 55 8.38 -3.96 5.01
C GLY A 55 8.86 -3.59 6.41
N GLU A 56 8.02 -2.93 7.19
CA GLU A 56 8.35 -2.57 8.57
C GLU A 56 8.67 -3.84 9.36
N GLU A 57 9.91 -3.94 9.83
CA GLU A 57 10.34 -4.95 10.78
C GLU A 57 9.60 -4.71 12.10
N ARG A 58 8.83 -5.71 12.52
CA ARG A 58 8.13 -5.67 13.81
C ARG A 58 9.17 -5.82 14.90
N VAL A 59 9.33 -4.79 15.73
CA VAL A 59 9.92 -4.98 17.04
C VAL A 59 8.96 -5.89 17.81
N ALA A 60 9.38 -7.12 18.07
CA ALA A 60 8.65 -8.01 18.96
C ALA A 60 8.61 -7.33 20.34
N GLU A 61 7.41 -7.02 20.82
CA GLU A 61 7.22 -6.63 22.22
C GLU A 61 7.65 -7.82 23.09
N GLY A 62 8.63 -7.56 23.95
CA GLY A 62 9.03 -8.45 25.04
C GLY A 62 8.29 -8.12 26.32
#